data_AF-A0A7V0YTM3-F1
#
_entry.id   AF-A0A7V0YTM3-F1
#
_cell.length_a   1.000
_cell.length_b   1.000
_cell.length_c   1.000
_cell.angle_alpha   90.00
_cell.angle_beta   90.00
_cell.angle_gamma   90.00
#
_symmetry.space_group_name_H-M   'P 1'
#
loop_
_entity.id
_entity.type
_entity.pdbx_description
1 polymer ?
#
loop_
_entity_poly.entity_id
_entity_poly.type
_entity_poly.pdbx_seq_one_letter_code
_entity_poly.pdbx_strand_id
1 'polypeptide(L)'
;MKWLILALFILMSFLPLQAFAAKWAKGENRIGNSTFENDTVGGIPAEWNLEDGTCCGRGAEYAWMVDNTTAHTGKKSLKIIGKKSSGTDWHAKVRYMNSSMEAGRKFTIAFWAKVDEKEGKSRNVSTSVQMQHDPWTFYHGIKIFLESNDWVEYFDTFDATDNVDADMWVALAIGEQDIDFWIDDFRFFEGLPKDEKVTALPKSVSQMERVASFWGKIKSQ
;
A
#
# COMPACT_ATOMS: atom_id res chain seq x y z
N MET A 1 75.48 -3.64 -25.35
CA MET A 1 75.18 -3.40 -23.92
C MET A 1 73.76 -2.84 -23.85
N LYS A 2 72.84 -3.60 -23.27
CA LYS A 2 71.39 -3.35 -23.24
C LYS A 2 71.07 -2.15 -22.35
N TRP A 3 70.20 -1.24 -22.77
CA TRP A 3 69.43 -0.40 -21.86
C TRP A 3 67.95 -0.45 -22.23
N LEU A 4 67.17 -0.82 -21.22
CA LEU A 4 65.76 -1.18 -21.21
C LEU A 4 64.90 0.08 -21.25
N ILE A 5 63.88 0.10 -22.10
CA ILE A 5 62.73 1.01 -22.01
C ILE A 5 61.80 0.40 -20.96
N LEU A 6 61.62 1.07 -19.82
CA LEU A 6 60.62 0.69 -18.81
C LEU A 6 59.33 1.50 -19.07
N ALA A 7 58.40 0.92 -19.83
CA ALA A 7 57.05 1.44 -19.97
C ALA A 7 56.21 0.99 -18.76
N LEU A 8 55.90 1.94 -17.88
CA LEU A 8 55.00 1.72 -16.75
C LEU A 8 53.54 1.77 -17.24
N PHE A 9 52.97 0.61 -17.59
CA PHE A 9 51.54 0.47 -17.81
C PHE A 9 50.82 0.39 -16.47
N ILE A 10 50.22 1.50 -16.03
CA ILE A 10 49.23 1.46 -14.94
C ILE A 10 47.94 0.91 -15.52
N LEU A 11 47.69 -0.38 -15.27
CA LEU A 11 46.41 -1.02 -15.55
C LEU A 11 45.38 -0.47 -14.55
N MET A 12 44.62 0.56 -14.93
CA MET A 12 43.38 0.90 -14.21
C MET A 12 42.38 -0.23 -14.48
N SER A 13 42.32 -1.20 -13.59
CA SER A 13 41.24 -2.17 -13.54
C SER A 13 39.96 -1.44 -13.16
N PHE A 14 39.20 -1.01 -14.16
CA PHE A 14 37.77 -0.76 -14.00
C PHE A 14 37.13 -2.10 -13.63
N LEU A 15 36.89 -2.31 -12.34
CA LEU A 15 35.90 -3.30 -11.94
C LEU A 15 34.57 -2.84 -12.52
N PRO A 16 33.85 -3.66 -13.31
CA PRO A 16 32.50 -3.33 -13.69
C PRO A 16 31.72 -3.15 -12.39
N LEU A 17 31.16 -1.95 -12.20
CA LEU A 17 30.10 -1.74 -11.23
C LEU A 17 29.06 -2.81 -11.54
N GLN A 18 28.99 -3.86 -10.73
CA GLN A 18 27.95 -4.86 -10.88
C GLN A 18 26.64 -4.12 -10.69
N ALA A 19 25.98 -3.81 -11.81
CA ALA A 19 24.59 -3.46 -11.79
C ALA A 19 23.91 -4.67 -11.17
N PHE A 20 23.52 -4.55 -9.89
CA PHE A 20 22.52 -5.42 -9.33
C PHE A 20 21.31 -5.24 -10.24
N ALA A 21 21.11 -6.20 -11.16
CA ALA A 21 19.89 -6.27 -11.92
C ALA A 21 18.77 -6.31 -10.88
N ALA A 22 17.83 -5.35 -10.96
CA ALA A 22 16.73 -5.29 -10.02
C ALA A 22 16.06 -6.67 -9.97
N LYS A 23 15.90 -7.23 -8.76
CA LYS A 23 15.34 -8.58 -8.56
C LYS A 23 13.91 -8.70 -9.12
N TRP A 24 13.24 -7.57 -9.34
CA TRP A 24 11.87 -7.46 -9.85
C TRP A 24 11.75 -6.37 -10.91
N ALA A 25 10.82 -6.52 -11.86
CA ALA A 25 10.59 -5.50 -12.89
C ALA A 25 9.79 -4.31 -12.33
N LYS A 26 10.11 -3.10 -12.80
CA LYS A 26 9.35 -1.89 -12.45
C LYS A 26 7.89 -2.01 -12.90
N GLY A 27 6.96 -1.74 -11.99
CA GLY A 27 5.52 -1.83 -12.23
C GLY A 27 4.95 -3.25 -12.21
N GLU A 28 5.75 -4.26 -11.90
CA GLU A 28 5.27 -5.61 -11.64
C GLU A 28 4.60 -5.67 -10.27
N ASN A 29 3.36 -6.17 -10.22
CA ASN A 29 2.67 -6.36 -8.95
C ASN A 29 3.33 -7.50 -8.15
N ARG A 30 3.67 -7.23 -6.90
CA ARG A 30 4.31 -8.17 -5.97
C ARG A 30 3.32 -8.86 -5.03
N ILE A 31 2.03 -8.57 -5.15
CA ILE A 31 0.96 -9.15 -4.32
C ILE A 31 0.35 -10.36 -5.03
N GLY A 32 0.56 -11.53 -4.45
CA GLY A 32 -0.06 -12.78 -4.88
C GLY A 32 -1.58 -12.78 -4.64
N ASN A 33 -2.32 -13.32 -5.62
CA ASN A 33 -3.78 -13.35 -5.64
C ASN A 33 -4.44 -12.01 -5.30
N SER A 34 -3.92 -10.94 -5.91
CA SER A 34 -4.37 -9.56 -5.69
C SER A 34 -5.82 -9.30 -6.11
N THR A 35 -6.38 -10.12 -7.00
CA THR A 35 -7.77 -10.09 -7.48
C THR A 35 -8.69 -11.02 -6.69
N PHE A 36 -8.15 -11.77 -5.72
CA PHE A 36 -8.91 -12.74 -4.91
C PHE A 36 -9.62 -13.87 -5.71
N GLU A 37 -9.21 -14.11 -6.96
CA GLU A 37 -9.85 -15.09 -7.84
C GLU A 37 -9.47 -16.54 -7.53
N ASN A 38 -8.25 -16.77 -7.03
CA ASN A 38 -7.76 -18.13 -6.75
C ASN A 38 -8.41 -18.69 -5.48
N ASP A 39 -9.09 -19.83 -5.62
CA ASP A 39 -9.68 -20.60 -4.52
C ASP A 39 -8.61 -21.40 -3.77
N THR A 40 -8.05 -20.84 -2.70
CA THR A 40 -7.30 -21.62 -1.70
C THR A 40 -8.26 -22.26 -0.69
N VAL A 41 -7.77 -23.19 0.13
CA VAL A 41 -8.58 -23.89 1.15
C VAL A 41 -9.22 -22.86 2.10
N GLY A 42 -10.55 -22.78 2.13
CA GLY A 42 -11.30 -21.76 2.89
C GLY A 42 -11.52 -20.42 2.17
N GLY A 43 -11.12 -20.33 0.90
CA GLY A 43 -11.37 -19.18 0.02
C GLY A 43 -10.37 -18.03 0.14
N ILE A 44 -9.44 -18.04 1.10
CA ILE A 44 -8.50 -16.93 1.34
C ILE A 44 -7.05 -17.43 1.24
N PRO A 45 -6.14 -16.76 0.48
CA PRO A 45 -4.78 -17.26 0.28
C PRO A 45 -3.94 -17.24 1.53
N ALA A 46 -2.95 -18.14 1.60
CA ALA A 46 -2.12 -18.34 2.79
C ALA A 46 -1.26 -17.12 3.16
N GLU A 47 -0.90 -16.31 2.17
CA GLU A 47 -0.09 -15.10 2.34
C GLU A 47 -0.91 -13.91 2.84
N TRP A 48 -2.23 -13.97 2.67
CA TRP A 48 -3.14 -12.99 3.24
C TRP A 48 -3.46 -13.39 4.67
N ASN A 49 -3.50 -12.40 5.57
CA ASN A 49 -3.93 -12.60 6.94
C ASN A 49 -4.81 -11.43 7.43
N LEU A 50 -5.81 -11.76 8.26
CA LEU A 50 -6.50 -10.80 9.10
C LEU A 50 -5.91 -10.89 10.50
N GLU A 51 -5.26 -9.81 10.93
CA GLU A 51 -4.97 -9.58 12.35
C GLU A 51 -6.18 -8.87 12.93
N ASP A 52 -7.06 -9.61 13.58
CA ASP A 52 -8.10 -9.01 14.41
C ASP A 52 -7.47 -8.57 15.75
N GLY A 53 -8.01 -7.50 16.35
CA GLY A 53 -7.48 -6.98 17.61
C GLY A 53 -7.64 -7.94 18.80
N THR A 54 -8.39 -9.02 18.60
CA THR A 54 -8.64 -10.09 19.57
C THR A 54 -7.36 -10.79 20.01
N CYS A 55 -6.40 -11.02 19.09
CA CYS A 55 -5.13 -11.72 19.37
C CYS A 55 -4.39 -11.18 20.60
N CYS A 56 -4.58 -9.90 20.86
CA CYS A 56 -3.67 -9.09 21.63
C CYS A 56 -4.43 -8.15 22.59
N GLY A 57 -5.74 -8.39 22.80
CA GLY A 57 -6.58 -7.60 23.72
C GLY A 57 -6.81 -6.14 23.30
N ARG A 58 -6.69 -5.83 22.01
CA ARG A 58 -6.78 -4.45 21.47
C ARG A 58 -8.22 -3.98 21.22
N GLY A 59 -9.19 -4.87 21.39
CA GLY A 59 -10.62 -4.54 21.40
C GLY A 59 -11.29 -4.32 20.04
N ALA A 60 -10.52 -4.38 18.93
CA ALA A 60 -11.05 -4.39 17.58
C ALA A 60 -11.43 -5.81 17.17
N GLU A 61 -12.61 -6.01 16.60
CA GLU A 61 -13.11 -7.31 16.14
C GLU A 61 -13.60 -7.18 14.70
N TYR A 62 -13.03 -7.99 13.81
CA TYR A 62 -13.31 -7.98 12.38
C TYR A 62 -13.40 -9.40 11.85
N ALA A 63 -14.14 -9.58 10.78
CA ALA A 63 -14.11 -10.79 9.97
C ALA A 63 -13.80 -10.42 8.53
N TRP A 64 -13.47 -11.43 7.72
CA TRP A 64 -13.27 -11.27 6.30
C TRP A 64 -13.79 -12.50 5.56
N MET A 65 -14.11 -12.32 4.29
CA MET A 65 -14.48 -13.42 3.40
C MET A 65 -14.23 -13.02 1.96
N VAL A 66 -14.01 -14.01 1.10
CA VAL A 66 -14.11 -13.79 -0.35
C VAL A 66 -15.58 -13.74 -0.73
N ASP A 67 -15.97 -12.65 -1.38
CA ASP A 67 -17.32 -12.37 -1.85
C ASP A 67 -17.37 -12.57 -3.37
N ASN A 68 -18.32 -13.41 -3.81
CA ASN A 68 -18.52 -13.74 -5.23
C ASN A 68 -19.70 -12.98 -5.85
N THR A 69 -20.26 -11.99 -5.13
CA THR A 69 -21.43 -11.21 -5.56
C THR A 69 -21.08 -9.82 -6.05
N THR A 70 -19.90 -9.30 -5.67
CA THR A 70 -19.37 -8.03 -6.16
C THR A 70 -17.86 -8.15 -6.32
N ALA A 71 -17.34 -7.54 -7.39
CA ALA A 71 -15.92 -7.48 -7.72
C ALA A 71 -15.65 -6.22 -8.54
N HIS A 72 -14.44 -5.70 -8.48
CA HIS A 72 -13.98 -4.68 -9.42
C HIS A 72 -13.51 -5.36 -10.71
N THR A 73 -12.65 -6.37 -10.58
CA THR A 73 -12.18 -7.21 -11.69
C THR A 73 -12.62 -8.66 -11.46
N GLY A 74 -12.96 -9.37 -12.54
CA GLY A 74 -13.29 -10.79 -12.42
C GLY A 74 -14.66 -11.03 -11.79
N LYS A 75 -14.70 -11.89 -10.77
CA LYS A 75 -15.92 -12.39 -10.12
C LYS A 75 -15.86 -12.33 -8.59
N LYS A 76 -14.68 -12.12 -8.02
CA LYS A 76 -14.45 -12.20 -6.58
C LYS A 76 -13.79 -10.92 -6.07
N SER A 77 -14.06 -10.59 -4.82
CA SER A 77 -13.33 -9.58 -4.07
C SER A 77 -13.23 -9.97 -2.61
N LEU A 78 -12.43 -9.26 -1.82
CA LEU A 78 -12.33 -9.50 -0.39
C LEU A 78 -13.27 -8.54 0.36
N LYS A 79 -14.31 -9.09 1.01
CA LYS A 79 -15.15 -8.34 1.93
C LYS A 79 -14.53 -8.32 3.31
N ILE A 80 -14.38 -7.12 3.87
CA ILE A 80 -13.99 -6.89 5.26
C ILE A 80 -15.24 -6.49 6.05
N ILE A 81 -15.48 -7.20 7.14
CA ILE A 81 -16.69 -7.11 7.94
C ILE A 81 -16.35 -6.52 9.31
N GLY A 82 -16.85 -5.32 9.60
CA GLY A 82 -16.72 -4.69 10.91
C GLY A 82 -17.62 -5.36 11.94
N LYS A 83 -17.07 -5.85 13.05
CA LYS A 83 -17.88 -6.35 14.18
C LYS A 83 -17.85 -5.40 15.35
N LYS A 84 -16.68 -4.83 15.63
CA LYS A 84 -16.49 -3.85 16.69
C LYS A 84 -15.24 -3.02 16.41
N SER A 85 -15.42 -1.70 16.32
CA SER A 85 -14.30 -0.77 16.26
C SER A 85 -13.64 -0.61 17.63
N SER A 86 -12.33 -0.34 17.62
CA SER A 86 -11.59 0.13 18.81
C SER A 86 -11.30 1.64 18.79
N GLY A 87 -11.65 2.33 17.70
CA GLY A 87 -11.28 3.72 17.45
C GLY A 87 -9.80 3.94 17.09
N THR A 88 -9.01 2.86 17.01
CA THR A 88 -7.58 2.88 16.68
C THR A 88 -7.34 1.98 15.47
N ASP A 89 -6.80 2.54 14.39
CA ASP A 89 -6.66 1.85 13.10
C ASP A 89 -5.80 0.58 13.18
N TRP A 90 -4.60 0.66 13.75
CA TRP A 90 -3.61 -0.42 13.77
C TRP A 90 -3.99 -1.60 14.68
N HIS A 91 -5.06 -1.45 15.48
CA HIS A 91 -5.59 -2.53 16.31
C HIS A 91 -6.17 -3.68 15.50
N ALA A 92 -6.54 -3.47 14.23
CA ALA A 92 -6.88 -4.55 13.29
C ALA A 92 -6.31 -4.25 11.90
N LYS A 93 -5.86 -5.29 11.19
CA LYS A 93 -5.22 -5.15 9.88
C LYS A 93 -5.57 -6.31 8.95
N VAL A 94 -5.89 -6.00 7.69
CA VAL A 94 -5.80 -6.97 6.60
C VAL A 94 -4.45 -6.79 5.92
N ARG A 95 -3.66 -7.87 5.82
CA ARG A 95 -2.26 -7.78 5.42
C ARG A 95 -1.85 -8.90 4.48
N TYR A 96 -0.97 -8.55 3.55
CA TYR A 96 -0.23 -9.48 2.72
C TYR A 96 1.19 -9.61 3.28
N MET A 97 1.59 -10.84 3.61
CA MET A 97 2.84 -11.16 4.31
C MET A 97 4.02 -11.36 3.33
N ASN A 98 5.23 -11.42 3.87
CA ASN A 98 6.47 -11.80 3.15
C ASN A 98 6.79 -10.96 1.90
N SER A 99 6.50 -9.66 1.95
CA SER A 99 6.84 -8.70 0.89
C SER A 99 8.29 -8.23 0.99
N SER A 100 8.79 -7.60 -0.09
CA SER A 100 10.16 -7.09 -0.18
C SER A 100 10.22 -5.68 -0.79
N MET A 101 11.18 -4.86 -0.34
CA MET A 101 11.52 -3.57 -0.94
C MET A 101 13.03 -3.32 -0.93
N GLU A 102 13.48 -2.43 -1.81
CA GLU A 102 14.88 -2.01 -1.91
C GLU A 102 15.00 -0.53 -1.57
N ALA A 103 16.02 -0.18 -0.78
CA ALA A 103 16.32 1.19 -0.42
C ALA A 103 16.60 2.06 -1.66
N GLY A 104 16.19 3.32 -1.62
CA GLY A 104 16.34 4.29 -2.70
C GLY A 104 15.38 4.09 -3.87
N ARG A 105 14.44 3.14 -3.79
CA ARG A 105 13.38 2.95 -4.79
C ARG A 105 12.09 3.61 -4.33
N LYS A 106 11.30 4.07 -5.31
CA LYS A 106 9.92 4.52 -5.08
C LYS A 106 8.97 3.33 -5.24
N PHE A 107 8.11 3.12 -4.26
CA PHE A 107 7.07 2.09 -4.29
C PHE A 107 5.67 2.71 -4.27
N THR A 108 4.71 1.96 -4.78
CA THR A 108 3.29 2.28 -4.75
C THR A 108 2.51 1.14 -4.09
N ILE A 109 1.60 1.50 -3.19
CA ILE A 109 0.48 0.65 -2.76
C ILE A 109 -0.75 1.17 -3.49
N ALA A 110 -1.47 0.31 -4.19
CA ALA A 110 -2.71 0.68 -4.89
C ALA A 110 -3.76 -0.41 -4.69
N PHE A 111 -5.02 -0.04 -4.56
CA PHE A 111 -6.11 -0.99 -4.40
C PHE A 111 -7.43 -0.35 -4.81
N TRP A 112 -8.34 -1.18 -5.29
CA TRP A 112 -9.72 -0.78 -5.50
C TRP A 112 -10.50 -1.04 -4.23
N ALA A 113 -11.35 -0.09 -3.86
CA ALA A 113 -12.23 -0.25 -2.70
C ALA A 113 -13.59 0.42 -2.92
N LYS A 114 -14.60 -0.12 -2.22
CA LYS A 114 -15.92 0.48 -2.06
C LYS A 114 -16.47 0.23 -0.67
N VAL A 115 -17.23 1.18 -0.14
CA VAL A 115 -17.89 1.09 1.17
C VAL A 115 -19.28 0.46 1.01
N ASP A 116 -19.69 -0.37 1.97
CA ASP A 116 -21.05 -0.91 2.02
C ASP A 116 -22.05 0.22 2.25
N GLU A 117 -22.90 0.45 1.24
CA GLU A 117 -23.95 1.48 1.25
C GLU A 117 -24.90 1.34 2.43
N LYS A 118 -25.06 0.12 2.96
CA LYS A 118 -25.94 -0.17 4.10
C LYS A 118 -25.34 0.28 5.42
N GLU A 119 -24.02 0.27 5.53
CA GLU A 119 -23.27 0.53 6.77
C GLU A 119 -22.73 1.96 6.83
N GLY A 120 -22.54 2.63 5.68
CA GLY A 120 -22.11 4.02 5.68
C GLY A 120 -21.81 4.61 4.31
N LYS A 121 -21.50 5.92 4.32
CA LYS A 121 -21.05 6.64 3.11
C LYS A 121 -19.53 6.69 2.98
N SER A 122 -18.82 6.45 4.07
CA SER A 122 -17.37 6.61 4.09
C SER A 122 -16.71 5.96 5.30
N ARG A 123 -15.45 5.55 5.16
CA ARG A 123 -14.61 5.09 6.27
C ARG A 123 -13.12 5.40 6.06
N ASN A 124 -12.37 5.43 7.15
CA ASN A 124 -10.91 5.50 7.16
C ASN A 124 -10.31 4.09 7.09
N VAL A 125 -9.21 4.01 6.36
CA VAL A 125 -8.21 2.94 6.46
C VAL A 125 -6.83 3.59 6.47
N SER A 126 -5.80 2.90 6.96
CA SER A 126 -4.42 3.39 6.82
C SER A 126 -3.56 2.35 6.12
N THR A 127 -2.75 2.76 5.15
CA THR A 127 -1.71 1.86 4.61
C THR A 127 -0.69 1.57 5.71
N SER A 128 -0.12 0.36 5.70
CA SER A 128 0.92 -0.04 6.64
C SER A 128 1.92 -0.96 5.96
N VAL A 129 3.17 -0.48 5.88
CA VAL A 129 4.34 -1.24 5.47
C VAL A 129 5.24 -1.35 6.69
N GLN A 130 5.41 -2.56 7.21
CA GLN A 130 6.10 -2.78 8.48
C GLN A 130 6.70 -4.18 8.54
N MET A 131 7.80 -4.31 9.28
CA MET A 131 8.50 -5.56 9.53
C MET A 131 7.61 -6.58 10.24
N GLN A 132 7.80 -7.87 9.95
CA GLN A 132 6.90 -8.92 10.42
C GLN A 132 7.19 -9.44 11.84
N HIS A 133 8.21 -8.90 12.49
CA HIS A 133 8.66 -9.31 13.82
C HIS A 133 9.26 -8.13 14.59
N ASP A 134 9.57 -8.34 15.88
CA ASP A 134 10.26 -7.37 16.73
C ASP A 134 11.60 -6.92 16.10
N PRO A 135 11.90 -5.61 16.01
CA PRO A 135 11.30 -4.48 16.73
C PRO A 135 10.09 -3.83 16.05
N TRP A 136 9.48 -4.49 15.06
CA TRP A 136 8.31 -4.01 14.31
C TRP A 136 8.58 -2.70 13.59
N THR A 137 9.74 -2.57 12.95
CA THR A 137 10.14 -1.36 12.21
C THR A 137 9.04 -0.95 11.24
N PHE A 138 8.49 0.24 11.46
CA PHE A 138 7.48 0.84 10.60
C PHE A 138 8.16 1.63 9.49
N TYR A 139 7.88 1.26 8.24
CA TYR A 139 8.53 1.86 7.08
C TYR A 139 7.67 2.94 6.45
N HIS A 140 6.36 2.70 6.34
CA HIS A 140 5.46 3.64 5.67
C HIS A 140 3.99 3.42 6.02
N GLY A 141 3.21 4.49 6.00
CA GLY A 141 1.76 4.43 6.07
C GLY A 141 1.10 5.80 6.08
N ILE A 142 -0.06 5.89 5.43
CA ILE A 142 -0.90 7.08 5.41
C ILE A 142 -2.35 6.70 5.68
N LYS A 143 -3.13 7.65 6.19
CA LYS A 143 -4.59 7.50 6.28
C LYS A 143 -5.23 7.81 4.92
N ILE A 144 -6.13 6.95 4.48
CA ILE A 144 -6.94 7.05 3.26
C ILE A 144 -8.41 7.09 3.66
N PHE A 145 -9.13 8.06 3.12
CA PHE A 145 -10.57 8.20 3.30
C PHE A 145 -11.29 7.53 2.13
N LEU A 146 -11.96 6.41 2.40
CA LEU A 146 -12.81 5.73 1.44
C LEU A 146 -14.17 6.44 1.44
N GLU A 147 -14.55 7.07 0.34
CA GLU A 147 -15.71 7.98 0.28
C GLU A 147 -16.80 7.56 -0.72
N SER A 148 -16.68 6.36 -1.27
CA SER A 148 -17.51 5.89 -2.37
C SER A 148 -18.15 4.53 -2.08
N ASN A 149 -19.41 4.38 -2.47
CA ASN A 149 -20.12 3.10 -2.52
C ASN A 149 -19.92 2.37 -3.88
N ASP A 150 -19.34 3.07 -4.86
CA ASP A 150 -18.81 2.51 -6.10
C ASP A 150 -17.31 2.21 -5.99
N TRP A 151 -16.81 1.30 -6.81
CA TRP A 151 -15.39 0.97 -6.87
C TRP A 151 -14.56 2.19 -7.27
N VAL A 152 -13.61 2.55 -6.43
CA VAL A 152 -12.65 3.62 -6.67
C VAL A 152 -11.26 3.09 -6.37
N GLU A 153 -10.29 3.45 -7.21
CA GLU A 153 -8.89 3.17 -6.94
C GLU A 153 -8.31 4.20 -5.97
N TYR A 154 -7.68 3.68 -4.93
CA TYR A 154 -6.87 4.46 -3.99
C TYR A 154 -5.43 4.00 -4.12
N PHE A 155 -4.50 4.94 -4.03
CA PHE A 155 -3.10 4.60 -3.99
C PHE A 155 -2.30 5.62 -3.19
N ASP A 156 -1.10 5.20 -2.85
CA ASP A 156 -0.12 5.97 -2.14
C ASP A 156 1.29 5.54 -2.59
N THR A 157 2.22 6.50 -2.57
CA THR A 157 3.59 6.27 -3.03
C THR A 157 4.60 6.76 -2.01
N PHE A 158 5.68 6.01 -1.82
CA PHE A 158 6.73 6.36 -0.88
C PHE A 158 8.12 5.98 -1.39
N ASP A 159 9.14 6.64 -0.86
CA ASP A 159 10.54 6.29 -1.12
C ASP A 159 11.04 5.36 -0.01
N ALA A 160 11.41 4.14 -0.38
CA ALA A 160 11.92 3.15 0.57
C ALA A 160 13.31 3.56 1.06
N THR A 161 13.51 3.55 2.38
CA THR A 161 14.79 3.88 3.03
C THR A 161 15.63 2.65 3.34
N ASP A 162 15.01 1.47 3.36
CA ASP A 162 15.59 0.23 3.85
C ASP A 162 15.50 -0.89 2.80
N ASN A 163 16.43 -1.83 2.86
CA ASN A 163 16.35 -3.08 2.12
C ASN A 163 15.66 -4.13 2.99
N VAL A 164 14.58 -4.70 2.48
CA VAL A 164 13.81 -5.75 3.16
C VAL A 164 13.56 -6.88 2.16
N ASP A 165 13.95 -8.11 2.50
CA ASP A 165 13.74 -9.29 1.66
C ASP A 165 12.80 -10.27 2.34
N ALA A 166 11.59 -10.40 1.80
CA ALA A 166 10.51 -11.27 2.26
C ALA A 166 10.17 -11.14 3.77
N ASP A 167 10.39 -9.97 4.36
CA ASP A 167 10.30 -9.76 5.82
C ASP A 167 9.53 -8.48 6.22
N MET A 168 8.58 -8.08 5.38
CA MET A 168 7.58 -7.07 5.72
C MET A 168 6.20 -7.51 5.27
N TRP A 169 5.18 -6.93 5.89
CA TRP A 169 3.84 -6.95 5.31
C TRP A 169 3.53 -5.65 4.59
N VAL A 170 2.55 -5.73 3.69
CA VAL A 170 1.84 -4.59 3.12
C VAL A 170 0.37 -4.75 3.49
N ALA A 171 -0.21 -3.76 4.13
CA ALA A 171 -1.49 -3.90 4.82
C ALA A 171 -2.38 -2.66 4.73
N LEU A 172 -3.65 -2.88 5.06
CA LEU A 172 -4.58 -1.84 5.48
C LEU A 172 -4.91 -2.03 6.96
N ALA A 173 -4.66 -1.00 7.77
CA ALA A 173 -5.15 -0.88 9.13
C ALA A 173 -6.60 -0.38 9.11
N ILE A 174 -7.47 -1.07 9.84
CA ILE A 174 -8.93 -1.00 9.65
C ILE A 174 -9.71 -0.80 10.96
N GLY A 175 -9.03 -0.83 12.12
CA GLY A 175 -9.65 -0.90 13.45
C GLY A 175 -10.35 0.37 13.96
N GLU A 176 -10.38 1.45 13.17
CA GLU A 176 -10.95 2.74 13.55
C GLU A 176 -12.47 2.80 13.39
N GLN A 177 -13.05 2.04 12.45
CA GLN A 177 -14.49 2.05 12.15
C GLN A 177 -15.01 0.66 11.79
N ASP A 178 -16.21 0.35 12.28
CA ASP A 178 -16.96 -0.90 12.07
C ASP A 178 -17.92 -0.80 10.88
N ILE A 179 -17.43 -0.23 9.79
CA ILE A 179 -18.16 -0.12 8.52
C ILE A 179 -17.60 -1.16 7.55
N ASP A 180 -18.46 -2.00 7.00
CA ASP A 180 -18.11 -2.99 5.99
C ASP A 180 -17.61 -2.32 4.71
N PHE A 181 -16.65 -2.96 4.05
CA PHE A 181 -16.12 -2.50 2.78
C PHE A 181 -15.51 -3.67 2.02
N TRP A 182 -15.27 -3.48 0.73
CA TRP A 182 -14.57 -4.44 -0.10
C TRP A 182 -13.25 -3.85 -0.57
N ILE A 183 -12.29 -4.74 -0.78
CA ILE A 183 -11.07 -4.46 -1.53
C ILE A 183 -10.92 -5.45 -2.67
N ASP A 184 -10.31 -4.99 -3.75
CA ASP A 184 -9.95 -5.78 -4.92
C ASP A 184 -8.71 -5.18 -5.59
N ASP A 185 -8.07 -5.93 -6.48
CA ASP A 185 -6.87 -5.51 -7.22
C ASP A 185 -5.82 -4.84 -6.30
N PHE A 186 -5.49 -5.50 -5.18
CA PHE A 186 -4.53 -4.97 -4.22
C PHE A 186 -3.11 -5.16 -4.73
N ARG A 187 -2.37 -4.06 -4.93
CA ARG A 187 -1.10 -4.02 -5.62
C ARG A 187 -0.03 -3.35 -4.76
N PHE A 188 1.17 -3.92 -4.86
CA PHE A 188 2.40 -3.31 -4.34
C PHE A 188 3.49 -3.48 -5.37
N PHE A 189 4.08 -2.38 -5.85
CA PHE A 189 5.04 -2.42 -6.95
C PHE A 189 6.02 -1.25 -6.92
N GLU A 190 7.18 -1.42 -7.57
CA GLU A 190 8.14 -0.33 -7.78
C GLU A 190 7.66 0.61 -8.87
N GLY A 191 7.73 1.92 -8.63
CA GLY A 191 7.37 2.98 -9.56
C GLY A 191 6.07 3.69 -9.20
N LEU A 192 5.58 4.50 -10.15
CA LEU A 192 4.28 5.17 -10.09
C LEU A 192 3.21 4.31 -10.79
N PRO A 193 1.92 4.44 -10.44
CA PRO A 193 0.83 3.88 -11.23
C PRO A 193 0.98 4.26 -12.72
N LYS A 194 0.77 3.30 -13.62
CA LYS A 194 0.84 3.53 -15.07
C LYS A 194 -0.44 4.18 -15.63
N ASP A 195 -1.54 4.12 -14.86
CA ASP A 195 -2.84 4.62 -15.27
C ASP A 195 -3.04 6.05 -14.76
N GLU A 196 -2.97 7.01 -15.67
CA GLU A 196 -2.90 8.46 -15.41
C GLU A 196 -4.22 9.09 -14.94
N LYS A 197 -5.31 8.32 -14.77
CA LYS A 197 -6.58 8.80 -14.21
C LYS A 197 -6.62 8.69 -12.69
N VAL A 198 -5.63 9.30 -12.09
CA VAL A 198 -5.52 9.51 -10.64
C VAL A 198 -6.49 10.62 -10.25
N THR A 199 -7.57 10.29 -9.54
CA THR A 199 -8.19 11.27 -8.64
C THR A 199 -7.19 11.42 -7.50
N ALA A 200 -6.34 12.43 -7.56
CA ALA A 200 -5.41 12.71 -6.48
C ALA A 200 -6.25 12.86 -5.19
N LEU A 201 -5.88 12.13 -4.13
CA LEU A 201 -6.39 12.42 -2.79
C LEU A 201 -6.27 13.93 -2.57
N PRO A 202 -7.34 14.64 -2.17
CA PRO A 202 -7.27 16.08 -2.01
C PRO A 202 -6.16 16.38 -1.00
N LYS A 203 -5.04 16.93 -1.49
CA LYS A 203 -4.10 17.62 -0.63
C LYS A 203 -4.93 18.61 0.17
N SER A 204 -4.86 18.54 1.49
CA SER A 204 -5.53 19.50 2.36
C SER A 204 -5.12 20.90 1.92
N VAL A 205 -6.01 21.61 1.23
CA VAL A 205 -5.77 23.01 0.89
C VAL A 205 -5.76 23.74 2.22
N SER A 206 -4.61 24.29 2.59
CA SER A 206 -4.50 25.12 3.79
C SER A 206 -5.58 26.20 3.70
N GLN A 207 -6.38 26.36 4.76
CA GLN A 207 -7.51 27.29 4.77
C GLN A 207 -7.11 28.75 4.48
N MET A 208 -5.81 29.08 4.51
CA MET A 208 -5.28 30.41 4.17
C MET A 208 -5.47 30.81 2.69
N GLU A 209 -5.47 29.88 1.74
CA GLU A 209 -5.62 30.25 0.31
C GLU A 209 -7.06 30.59 -0.07
N ARG A 210 -8.05 30.03 0.65
CA ARG A 210 -9.47 30.35 0.41
C ARG A 210 -9.84 31.76 0.88
N VAL A 211 -9.17 32.29 1.89
CA VAL A 211 -9.47 33.65 2.41
C VAL A 211 -8.90 34.73 1.49
N ALA A 212 -7.72 34.51 0.89
CA ALA A 212 -7.09 35.50 0.01
C ALA A 212 -7.92 35.77 -1.26
N SER A 213 -8.58 34.75 -1.82
CA SER A 213 -9.41 34.90 -3.02
C SER A 213 -10.74 35.65 -2.79
N PHE A 214 -11.24 35.69 -1.56
CA PHE A 214 -12.50 36.40 -1.24
C PHE A 214 -12.30 37.91 -1.05
N TRP A 215 -11.16 38.34 -0.52
CA TRP A 215 -10.87 39.77 -0.33
C TRP A 215 -10.49 40.51 -1.63
N GLY A 216 -9.95 39.79 -2.63
CA GLY A 216 -9.64 40.37 -3.94
C GLY A 216 -10.88 40.79 -4.74
N LYS A 217 -12.03 40.12 -4.53
CA LYS A 217 -13.29 40.40 -5.25
C LYS A 217 -14.16 41.49 -4.61
N ILE A 218 -13.93 41.84 -3.35
CA ILE A 218 -14.72 42.89 -2.66
C ILE A 218 -14.18 44.29 -2.95
N LYS A 219 -12.92 44.43 -3.39
CA LYS A 219 -12.31 45.74 -3.72
C LYS A 219 -12.55 46.23 -5.16
N SER A 220 -13.34 45.50 -5.96
CA SER A 220 -13.62 45.87 -7.36
C SER A 220 -15.09 46.16 -7.64
N GLN A 221 -15.84 46.67 -6.66
CA GLN A 221 -17.14 47.31 -6.85
C GLN A 221 -17.13 48.72 -6.27
#